data_AF-K4A3E4-F1
#
_entry.id   AF-K4A3E4-F1
#
_cell.length_a   1.000
_cell.length_b   1.000
_cell.length_c   1.000
_cell.angle_alpha   90.00
_cell.angle_beta   90.00
_cell.angle_gamma   90.00
#
_symmetry.space_group_name_H-M   'P 1'
#
loop_
_entity.id
_entity.type
_entity.pdbx_description
1 polymer ?
#
loop_
_entity_poly.entity_id
_entity_poly.type
_entity_poly.pdbx_seq_one_letter_code
_entity_poly.pdbx_strand_id
1 'polypeptide(L)'
;MGALQGFEATLSKSPNDPTALEGAAVSLVELGEYEKASTFLEKLVKVIPDKAEAYRLLGEVKFELKDYEGSSSSYRSALSSSDNIDFEVLRGLTNALLAAKKPDQAVDVILSCRQKLSEKSQTRLADLEAANDNGGQKPQDIDPIQVDLLLGKAYSDWGHISDAVSVYDKLITEHPEDFRGYLAKGIILKENGKEGDAERMFIQAKFFAPEAAKALVDRYAQR
;
A
#
# COMPACT_ATOMS: atom_id res chain seq x y z
N MET A 1 28.71 7.99 -20.94
CA MET A 1 27.45 7.41 -21.46
C MET A 1 26.61 7.08 -20.25
N GLY A 2 25.43 7.70 -20.10
CA GLY A 2 24.52 7.41 -18.99
C GLY A 2 23.94 6.00 -19.10
N ALA A 3 23.48 5.41 -17.99
CA ALA A 3 22.92 4.05 -17.96
C ALA A 3 21.78 3.87 -18.99
N LEU A 4 20.88 4.87 -19.10
CA LEU A 4 19.80 4.90 -20.09
C LEU A 4 20.30 4.74 -21.54
N GLN A 5 21.34 5.48 -21.93
CA GLN A 5 21.90 5.42 -23.29
C GLN A 5 22.48 4.03 -23.59
N GLY A 6 23.05 3.36 -22.58
CA GLY A 6 23.51 1.98 -22.70
C GLY A 6 22.36 1.01 -22.95
N PHE A 7 21.26 1.14 -22.20
CA PHE A 7 20.06 0.32 -22.38
C PHE A 7 19.38 0.57 -23.73
N GLU A 8 19.25 1.83 -24.17
CA GLU A 8 18.70 2.17 -25.49
C GLU A 8 19.53 1.59 -26.64
N ALA A 9 20.86 1.61 -26.52
CA ALA A 9 21.74 0.97 -27.50
C ALA A 9 21.51 -0.55 -27.55
N THR A 10 21.31 -1.22 -26.41
CA THR A 10 20.94 -2.64 -26.36
C THR A 10 19.58 -2.87 -27.01
N LEU A 11 18.58 -2.05 -26.69
CA LEU A 11 17.22 -2.15 -27.24
C LEU A 11 17.17 -1.89 -28.75
N SER A 12 18.09 -1.10 -29.30
CA SER A 12 18.20 -0.92 -30.76
C SER A 12 18.59 -2.21 -31.50
N LYS A 13 19.32 -3.11 -30.83
CA LYS A 13 19.77 -4.41 -31.37
C LYS A 13 18.83 -5.54 -30.96
N SER A 14 18.28 -5.45 -29.75
CA SER A 14 17.44 -6.47 -29.12
C SER A 14 16.23 -5.79 -28.46
N PRO A 15 15.17 -5.46 -29.23
CA PRO A 15 14.06 -4.62 -28.76
C PRO A 15 13.24 -5.17 -27.60
N ASN A 16 13.36 -6.48 -27.33
CA ASN A 16 12.64 -7.19 -26.28
C ASN A 16 13.59 -7.74 -25.20
N ASP A 17 14.83 -7.24 -25.11
CA ASP A 17 15.74 -7.62 -24.03
C ASP A 17 15.18 -7.17 -22.67
N PRO A 18 14.79 -8.10 -21.76
CA PRO A 18 14.06 -7.72 -20.56
C PRO A 18 14.88 -6.86 -19.59
N THR A 19 16.18 -7.12 -19.48
CA THR A 19 17.09 -6.38 -18.60
C THR A 19 17.26 -4.94 -19.08
N ALA A 20 17.41 -4.73 -20.40
CA ALA A 20 17.50 -3.40 -20.97
C ALA A 20 16.15 -2.66 -20.93
N LEU A 21 15.03 -3.35 -21.14
CA LEU A 21 13.69 -2.76 -20.97
C LEU A 21 13.48 -2.25 -19.54
N GLU A 22 13.80 -3.08 -18.54
CA GLU A 22 13.69 -2.72 -17.13
C GLU A 22 14.65 -1.59 -16.75
N GLY A 23 15.93 -1.71 -17.11
CA GLY A 23 16.94 -0.70 -16.80
C GLY A 23 16.62 0.66 -17.43
N ALA A 24 16.14 0.68 -18.67
CA ALA A 24 15.69 1.89 -19.33
C ALA A 24 14.46 2.49 -18.63
N ALA A 25 13.46 1.65 -18.31
CA ALA A 25 12.27 2.10 -17.60
C ALA A 25 12.60 2.73 -16.24
N VAL A 26 13.38 2.06 -15.39
CA VAL A 26 13.78 2.58 -14.07
C VAL A 26 14.54 3.89 -14.21
N SER A 27 15.50 3.96 -15.14
CA SER A 27 16.26 5.20 -15.39
C SER A 27 15.34 6.36 -15.81
N LEU A 28 14.30 6.07 -16.60
CA LEU A 28 13.33 7.09 -17.04
C LEU A 28 12.38 7.53 -15.91
N VAL A 29 12.00 6.61 -15.02
CA VAL A 29 11.24 6.96 -13.80
C VAL A 29 12.04 7.91 -12.92
N GLU A 30 13.33 7.62 -12.68
CA GLU A 30 14.22 8.51 -11.91
C GLU A 30 14.39 9.90 -12.54
N LEU A 31 14.29 9.97 -13.87
CA LEU A 31 14.34 11.22 -14.63
C LEU A 31 12.98 11.94 -14.73
N GLY A 32 11.89 11.35 -14.25
CA GLY A 32 10.52 11.89 -14.36
C GLY A 32 9.92 11.77 -15.76
N GLU A 33 10.51 10.97 -16.65
CA GLU A 33 10.08 10.77 -18.04
C GLU A 33 9.06 9.61 -18.11
N TYR A 34 7.91 9.81 -17.45
CA TYR A 34 6.93 8.76 -17.18
C TYR A 34 6.29 8.17 -18.45
N GLU A 35 6.05 8.95 -19.50
CA GLU A 35 5.48 8.46 -20.76
C GLU A 35 6.40 7.48 -21.49
N LYS A 36 7.72 7.73 -21.45
CA LYS A 36 8.70 6.80 -22.03
C LYS A 36 8.87 5.58 -21.14
N ALA A 37 8.91 5.78 -19.82
CA ALA A 37 8.98 4.69 -18.85
C ALA A 37 7.80 3.71 -19.02
N SER A 38 6.57 4.22 -19.15
CA SER A 38 5.38 3.39 -19.34
C SER A 38 5.48 2.55 -20.62
N THR A 39 5.99 3.13 -21.71
CA THR A 39 6.19 2.41 -22.98
C THR A 39 7.15 1.22 -22.82
N PHE A 40 8.26 1.39 -22.09
CA PHE A 40 9.20 0.29 -21.84
C PHE A 40 8.64 -0.75 -20.86
N LEU A 41 7.92 -0.32 -19.82
CA LEU A 41 7.27 -1.21 -18.86
C LEU A 41 6.15 -2.03 -19.51
N GLU A 42 5.35 -1.44 -20.39
CA GLU A 42 4.30 -2.16 -21.14
C GLU A 42 4.88 -3.22 -22.10
N LYS A 43 6.09 -2.99 -22.62
CA LYS A 43 6.83 -4.03 -23.35
C LYS A 43 7.35 -5.09 -22.39
N LEU A 44 7.92 -4.68 -21.26
CA LEU A 44 8.50 -5.59 -20.28
C LEU A 44 7.47 -6.59 -19.75
N VAL A 45 6.27 -6.13 -19.37
CA VAL A 45 5.20 -7.02 -18.87
C VAL A 45 4.62 -7.95 -19.95
N LYS A 46 4.81 -7.64 -21.24
CA LYS A 46 4.49 -8.58 -22.33
C LYS A 46 5.56 -9.65 -22.51
N VAL A 47 6.82 -9.30 -22.24
CA VAL A 47 7.96 -10.23 -22.34
C VAL A 47 8.06 -11.12 -21.10
N ILE A 48 7.77 -10.58 -19.91
CA ILE A 48 7.77 -11.29 -18.63
C ILE A 48 6.41 -11.05 -17.92
N PRO A 49 5.36 -11.82 -18.26
CA PRO A 49 3.99 -11.61 -17.77
C PRO A 49 3.75 -11.91 -16.29
N ASP A 50 4.72 -12.49 -15.59
CA ASP A 50 4.64 -12.90 -14.18
C ASP A 50 5.53 -12.05 -13.26
N LYS A 51 6.16 -10.99 -13.79
CA LYS A 51 7.02 -10.10 -12.99
C LYS A 51 6.20 -9.07 -12.21
N ALA A 52 5.82 -9.43 -10.98
CA ALA A 52 5.04 -8.56 -10.08
C ALA A 52 5.64 -7.15 -9.94
N GLU A 53 6.95 -7.04 -9.82
CA GLU A 53 7.66 -5.77 -9.68
C GLU A 53 7.53 -4.85 -10.91
N ALA A 54 7.51 -5.42 -12.12
CA ALA A 54 7.31 -4.65 -13.34
C ALA A 54 5.89 -4.06 -13.41
N TYR A 55 4.89 -4.83 -12.95
CA TYR A 55 3.52 -4.33 -12.83
C TYR A 55 3.36 -3.30 -11.72
N ARG A 56 4.07 -3.45 -10.59
CA ARG A 56 4.08 -2.46 -9.50
C ARG A 56 4.61 -1.12 -10.03
N LEU A 57 5.77 -1.13 -10.68
CA LEU A 57 6.36 0.08 -11.25
C LEU A 57 5.50 0.66 -12.37
N LEU A 58 4.88 -0.17 -13.22
CA LEU A 58 3.92 0.30 -14.23
C LEU A 58 2.69 0.98 -13.59
N GLY A 59 2.20 0.44 -12.47
CA GLY A 59 1.12 1.03 -11.69
C GLY A 59 1.48 2.40 -11.15
N GLU A 60 2.69 2.54 -10.61
CA GLU A 60 3.26 3.81 -10.12
C GLU A 60 3.37 4.85 -11.24
N VAL A 61 4.00 4.47 -12.35
CA VAL A 61 4.16 5.34 -13.52
C VAL A 61 2.82 5.79 -14.10
N LYS A 62 1.84 4.87 -14.21
CA LYS A 62 0.49 5.23 -14.69
C LYS A 62 -0.25 6.15 -13.72
N PHE A 63 0.00 6.03 -12.42
CA PHE A 63 -0.56 6.94 -11.42
C PHE A 63 -0.03 8.37 -11.62
N GLU A 64 1.27 8.53 -11.82
CA GLU A 64 1.90 9.84 -12.11
C GLU A 64 1.38 10.46 -13.42
N LEU A 65 1.11 9.62 -14.43
CA LEU A 65 0.47 10.01 -15.69
C LEU A 65 -1.03 10.31 -15.54
N LYS A 66 -1.61 10.17 -14.34
CA LYS A 66 -3.05 10.30 -14.06
C LYS A 66 -3.94 9.31 -14.80
N ASP A 67 -3.35 8.25 -15.36
CA ASP A 67 -4.06 7.07 -15.85
C ASP A 67 -4.40 6.16 -14.66
N TYR A 68 -5.33 6.61 -13.82
CA TYR A 68 -5.69 5.91 -12.59
C TYR A 68 -6.32 4.53 -12.86
N GLU A 69 -7.03 4.38 -13.98
CA GLU A 69 -7.60 3.09 -14.38
C GLU A 69 -6.51 2.09 -14.77
N GLY A 70 -5.59 2.50 -15.64
CA GLY A 70 -4.44 1.67 -16.01
C GLY A 70 -3.50 1.42 -14.84
N SER A 71 -3.36 2.38 -13.92
CA SER A 71 -2.62 2.23 -12.66
C SER A 71 -3.24 1.13 -11.80
N SER A 72 -4.54 1.21 -11.52
CA SER A 72 -5.25 0.20 -10.73
C SER A 72 -5.19 -1.19 -11.38
N SER A 73 -5.28 -1.26 -12.71
CA SER A 73 -5.15 -2.51 -13.46
C SER A 73 -3.77 -3.14 -13.30
N SER A 74 -2.71 -2.32 -13.38
CA SER A 74 -1.33 -2.77 -13.24
C SER A 74 -1.05 -3.25 -11.81
N TYR A 75 -1.49 -2.53 -10.78
CA TYR A 75 -1.35 -2.99 -9.41
C TYR A 75 -2.14 -4.28 -9.12
N ARG A 76 -3.32 -4.47 -9.73
CA ARG A 76 -4.05 -5.76 -9.64
C ARG A 76 -3.22 -6.90 -10.23
N SER A 77 -2.59 -6.68 -11.39
CA SER A 77 -1.67 -7.67 -11.98
C SER A 77 -0.49 -7.95 -11.04
N ALA A 78 0.10 -6.93 -10.41
CA ALA A 78 1.17 -7.12 -9.42
C ALA A 78 0.73 -8.01 -8.23
N LEU A 79 -0.46 -7.76 -7.67
CA LEU A 79 -1.04 -8.59 -6.60
C LEU A 79 -1.36 -10.02 -7.06
N SER A 80 -1.73 -10.23 -8.32
CA SER A 80 -2.03 -11.56 -8.86
C SER A 80 -0.78 -12.36 -9.21
N SER A 81 0.34 -11.70 -9.51
CA SER A 81 1.62 -12.33 -9.84
C SER A 81 2.47 -12.69 -8.62
N SER A 82 2.01 -12.40 -7.40
CA SER A 82 2.71 -12.70 -6.14
C SER A 82 1.77 -13.39 -5.15
N ASP A 83 2.25 -14.48 -4.54
CA ASP A 83 1.54 -15.15 -3.44
C ASP A 83 1.64 -14.36 -2.12
N ASN A 84 2.61 -13.45 -2.03
CA ASN A 84 2.75 -12.54 -0.91
C ASN A 84 2.01 -11.24 -1.18
N ILE A 85 1.33 -10.72 -0.16
CA ILE A 85 0.71 -9.41 -0.25
C ILE A 85 1.83 -8.41 0.00
N ASP A 86 2.03 -7.49 -0.92
CA ASP A 86 2.92 -6.34 -0.75
C ASP A 86 2.09 -5.12 -0.34
N PHE A 87 2.44 -4.50 0.78
CA PHE A 87 1.72 -3.34 1.30
C PHE A 87 1.85 -2.12 0.37
N GLU A 88 2.99 -1.94 -0.30
CA GLU A 88 3.20 -0.85 -1.25
C GLU A 88 2.26 -1.00 -2.45
N VAL A 89 2.12 -2.23 -2.96
CA VAL A 89 1.18 -2.56 -4.04
C VAL A 89 -0.27 -2.35 -3.59
N LEU A 90 -0.63 -2.82 -2.39
CA LEU A 90 -1.97 -2.63 -1.82
C LEU A 90 -2.32 -1.14 -1.69
N ARG A 91 -1.41 -0.35 -1.10
CA ARG A 91 -1.58 1.10 -0.94
C ARG A 91 -1.65 1.80 -2.29
N GLY A 92 -0.79 1.43 -3.24
CA GLY A 92 -0.79 1.96 -4.61
C GLY A 92 -2.14 1.69 -5.30
N LEU A 93 -2.65 0.47 -5.21
CA LEU A 93 -3.96 0.09 -5.76
C LEU A 93 -5.10 0.88 -5.11
N THR A 94 -5.11 0.99 -3.78
CA THR A 94 -6.11 1.79 -3.05
C THR A 94 -6.10 3.23 -3.51
N ASN A 95 -4.92 3.87 -3.58
CA ASN A 95 -4.80 5.25 -4.03
C ASN A 95 -5.26 5.42 -5.49
N ALA A 96 -4.89 4.49 -6.38
CA ALA A 96 -5.32 4.51 -7.77
C ALA A 96 -6.85 4.40 -7.90
N LEU A 97 -7.48 3.51 -7.12
CA LEU A 97 -8.94 3.34 -7.12
C LEU A 97 -9.66 4.58 -6.56
N LEU A 98 -9.15 5.17 -5.48
CA LEU A 98 -9.71 6.40 -4.93
C LEU A 98 -9.59 7.57 -5.92
N ALA A 99 -8.43 7.72 -6.57
CA ALA A 99 -8.22 8.74 -7.60
C ALA A 99 -9.10 8.50 -8.85
N ALA A 100 -9.37 7.24 -9.19
CA ALA A 100 -10.33 6.82 -10.21
C ALA A 100 -11.81 6.97 -9.78
N LYS A 101 -12.09 7.50 -8.58
CA LYS A 101 -13.44 7.64 -8.01
C LYS A 101 -14.19 6.31 -7.84
N LYS A 102 -13.45 5.25 -7.49
CA LYS A 102 -13.95 3.89 -7.19
C LYS A 102 -13.64 3.48 -5.74
N PRO A 103 -14.14 4.23 -4.73
CA PRO A 103 -13.81 3.98 -3.33
C PRO A 103 -14.39 2.66 -2.79
N ASP A 104 -15.51 2.21 -3.33
CA ASP A 104 -16.12 0.90 -3.07
C ASP A 104 -15.13 -0.24 -3.38
N GLN A 105 -14.54 -0.20 -4.58
CA GLN A 105 -13.56 -1.20 -4.99
C GLN A 105 -12.27 -1.12 -4.17
N ALA A 106 -11.89 0.09 -3.72
CA ALA A 106 -10.72 0.27 -2.88
C ALA A 106 -10.90 -0.44 -1.53
N VAL A 107 -12.08 -0.28 -0.91
CA VAL A 107 -12.45 -0.98 0.32
C VAL A 107 -12.51 -2.49 0.11
N ASP A 108 -13.16 -2.98 -0.95
CA ASP A 108 -13.28 -4.42 -1.24
C ASP A 108 -11.92 -5.12 -1.38
N VAL A 109 -10.96 -4.46 -2.04
CA VAL A 109 -9.59 -4.96 -2.18
C VAL A 109 -8.92 -5.08 -0.80
N ILE A 110 -9.02 -4.05 0.05
CA ILE A 110 -8.40 -4.07 1.37
C ILE A 110 -9.03 -5.14 2.26
N LEU A 111 -10.37 -5.28 2.23
CA LEU A 111 -11.10 -6.31 2.97
C LEU A 111 -10.67 -7.72 2.53
N SER A 112 -10.52 -7.94 1.22
CA SER A 112 -10.04 -9.20 0.67
C SER A 112 -8.61 -9.52 1.13
N CYS A 113 -7.72 -8.51 1.15
CA CYS A 113 -6.36 -8.66 1.67
C CYS A 113 -6.36 -8.98 3.17
N ARG A 114 -7.18 -8.28 3.96
CA ARG A 114 -7.32 -8.52 5.41
C ARG A 114 -7.81 -9.94 5.70
N GLN A 115 -8.79 -10.43 4.94
CA GLN A 115 -9.29 -11.79 5.08
C GLN A 115 -8.18 -12.83 4.78
N LYS A 116 -7.45 -12.66 3.67
CA LYS A 116 -6.32 -13.56 3.32
C LYS A 116 -5.24 -13.59 4.39
N LEU A 117 -4.94 -12.45 5.03
CA LEU A 117 -3.97 -12.40 6.14
C LEU A 117 -4.47 -13.18 7.36
N SER A 118 -5.75 -13.02 7.71
CA SER A 118 -6.39 -13.76 8.80
C SER A 118 -6.38 -15.27 8.54
N GLU A 119 -6.76 -15.70 7.33
CA GLU A 119 -6.75 -17.11 6.92
C GLU A 119 -5.35 -17.72 7.01
N LYS A 120 -4.33 -17.04 6.47
CA LYS A 120 -2.92 -17.48 6.57
C LYS A 120 -2.42 -17.57 8.01
N SER A 121 -2.92 -16.70 8.90
CA SER A 121 -2.58 -16.77 10.34
C SER A 121 -3.23 -17.99 11.00
N GLN A 122 -4.49 -18.28 10.68
CA GLN A 122 -5.24 -19.39 11.27
C GLN A 122 -4.70 -20.75 10.82
N THR A 123 -4.40 -20.92 9.54
CA THR A 123 -3.81 -22.17 9.03
C THR A 123 -2.47 -22.46 9.69
N ARG A 124 -1.62 -21.44 9.85
CA ARG A 124 -0.33 -21.59 10.52
C ARG A 124 -0.46 -21.94 12.00
N LEU A 125 -1.44 -21.40 12.71
CA LEU A 125 -1.72 -21.78 14.11
C LEU A 125 -2.12 -23.26 14.19
N ALA A 126 -2.98 -23.74 13.29
CA ALA A 126 -3.36 -25.15 13.24
C ALA A 126 -2.17 -26.08 12.93
N ASP A 127 -1.26 -25.67 12.03
CA ASP A 127 -0.06 -26.44 11.69
C ASP A 127 0.95 -26.50 12.85
N LEU A 128 1.09 -25.39 13.60
CA LEU A 128 1.96 -25.32 14.79
C LEU A 128 1.36 -26.07 15.99
N GLU A 129 0.03 -26.07 16.15
CA GLU A 129 -0.65 -26.88 17.17
C GLU A 129 -0.53 -28.39 16.88
N ALA A 130 -0.41 -28.78 15.60
CA ALA A 130 -0.17 -30.16 15.18
C ALA A 130 1.31 -30.60 15.29
N ALA A 131 2.26 -29.67 15.21
CA ALA A 131 3.69 -29.93 15.26
C ALA A 131 4.28 -29.46 16.61
N ASN A 132 4.44 -30.40 17.55
CA ASN A 132 4.94 -30.15 18.92
C ASN A 132 6.46 -29.84 18.97
N ASP A 133 6.98 -28.92 18.14
CA ASP A 133 8.40 -28.60 18.11
C ASP A 133 8.70 -27.10 17.89
N ASN A 134 9.72 -26.66 18.62
CA ASN A 134 10.18 -25.27 18.71
C ASN A 134 11.06 -24.91 17.51
N GLY A 135 10.62 -23.92 16.73
CA GLY A 135 11.52 -23.05 15.98
C GLY A 135 11.28 -23.01 14.47
N GLY A 136 10.87 -21.83 13.96
CA GLY A 136 10.79 -21.57 12.53
C GLY A 136 10.17 -20.23 12.13
N GLN A 137 10.87 -19.13 12.44
CA GLN A 137 10.88 -17.78 11.82
C GLN A 137 9.56 -16.95 11.63
N LYS A 138 9.62 -15.70 12.11
CA LYS A 138 8.70 -14.54 11.92
C LYS A 138 8.78 -13.98 10.48
N PRO A 139 7.89 -13.05 10.06
CA PRO A 139 6.45 -12.85 10.33
C PRO A 139 5.63 -12.80 9.01
N GLN A 140 4.33 -12.52 9.08
CA GLN A 140 3.63 -11.90 7.94
C GLN A 140 4.41 -10.63 7.55
N ASP A 141 4.80 -10.49 6.28
CA ASP A 141 5.58 -9.32 5.82
C ASP A 141 4.80 -8.00 5.91
N ILE A 142 3.47 -8.08 5.99
CA ILE A 142 2.59 -6.93 6.22
C ILE A 142 2.15 -6.90 7.67
N ASP A 143 2.39 -5.75 8.31
CA ASP A 143 1.81 -5.37 9.58
C ASP A 143 0.27 -5.23 9.45
N PRO A 144 -0.53 -6.06 10.13
CA PRO A 144 -1.99 -5.99 10.08
C PRO A 144 -2.55 -4.61 10.46
N ILE A 145 -1.86 -3.89 11.34
CA ILE A 145 -2.23 -2.54 11.76
C ILE A 145 -2.21 -1.59 10.54
N GLN A 146 -1.23 -1.72 9.65
CA GLN A 146 -1.16 -0.88 8.44
C GLN A 146 -2.33 -1.13 7.48
N VAL A 147 -2.83 -2.37 7.42
CA VAL A 147 -3.99 -2.73 6.58
C VAL A 147 -5.27 -2.10 7.11
N ASP A 148 -5.52 -2.17 8.42
CA ASP A 148 -6.71 -1.55 9.01
C ASP A 148 -6.62 -0.02 9.03
N LEU A 149 -5.42 0.56 9.16
CA LEU A 149 -5.23 2.01 8.97
C LEU A 149 -5.58 2.44 7.54
N LEU A 150 -5.16 1.67 6.54
CA LEU A 150 -5.50 1.93 5.14
C LEU A 150 -7.00 1.77 4.89
N LEU A 151 -7.64 0.77 5.51
CA LEU A 151 -9.08 0.53 5.42
C LEU A 151 -9.88 1.70 5.99
N GLY A 152 -9.53 2.15 7.20
CA GLY A 152 -10.19 3.30 7.83
C GLY A 152 -10.02 4.56 7.00
N LYS A 153 -8.85 4.79 6.40
CA LYS A 153 -8.63 5.91 5.48
C LYS A 153 -9.51 5.79 4.23
N ALA A 154 -9.59 4.61 3.62
CA ALA A 154 -10.41 4.38 2.44
C ALA A 154 -11.91 4.62 2.70
N TYR A 155 -12.43 4.17 3.85
CA TYR A 155 -13.80 4.49 4.27
C TYR A 155 -14.00 5.98 4.49
N SER A 156 -13.03 6.67 5.10
CA SER A 156 -13.09 8.12 5.30
C SER A 156 -13.13 8.88 3.97
N ASP A 157 -12.26 8.53 3.03
CA ASP A 157 -12.21 9.13 1.69
C ASP A 157 -13.48 8.82 0.88
N TRP A 158 -14.16 7.70 1.17
CA TRP A 158 -15.48 7.37 0.62
C TRP A 158 -16.63 8.16 1.28
N GLY A 159 -16.39 8.79 2.43
CA GLY A 159 -17.40 9.51 3.20
C GLY A 159 -18.15 8.64 4.23
N HIS A 160 -17.77 7.38 4.41
CA HIS A 160 -18.33 6.48 5.44
C HIS A 160 -17.58 6.64 6.77
N ILE A 161 -17.74 7.81 7.38
CA ILE A 161 -17.01 8.20 8.59
C ILE A 161 -17.30 7.26 9.77
N SER A 162 -18.53 6.74 9.88
CA SER A 162 -18.90 5.78 10.92
C SER A 162 -18.14 4.46 10.79
N ASP A 163 -17.95 3.99 9.57
CA ASP A 163 -17.24 2.74 9.29
C ASP A 163 -15.75 2.92 9.54
N ALA A 164 -15.18 4.05 9.10
CA ALA A 164 -13.80 4.42 9.40
C ALA A 164 -13.54 4.43 10.91
N VAL A 165 -14.40 5.11 11.70
CA VAL A 165 -14.29 5.15 13.16
C VAL A 165 -14.40 3.76 13.78
N SER A 166 -15.32 2.92 13.28
CA SER A 166 -15.49 1.55 13.77
C SER A 166 -14.26 0.68 13.53
N VAL A 167 -13.60 0.84 12.37
CA VAL A 167 -12.31 0.17 12.08
C VAL A 167 -11.24 0.60 13.09
N TYR A 168 -11.10 1.90 13.37
CA TYR A 168 -10.10 2.36 14.35
C TYR A 168 -10.45 1.98 15.79
N ASP A 169 -11.72 1.95 16.17
CA ASP A 169 -12.13 1.49 17.50
C ASP A 169 -11.78 0.03 17.74
N LYS A 170 -12.00 -0.81 16.72
CA LYS A 170 -11.55 -2.20 16.75
C LYS A 170 -10.02 -2.27 16.88
N LEU A 171 -9.30 -1.50 16.06
CA LEU A 171 -7.83 -1.46 16.09
C LEU A 171 -7.28 -1.04 17.46
N ILE A 172 -7.87 -0.01 18.08
CA ILE A 172 -7.52 0.46 19.42
C ILE A 172 -7.83 -0.61 20.49
N THR A 173 -8.93 -1.35 20.34
CA THR A 173 -9.31 -2.42 21.27
C THR A 173 -8.31 -3.58 21.20
N GLU A 174 -7.87 -3.96 20.00
CA GLU A 174 -6.94 -5.07 19.76
C GLU A 174 -5.49 -4.69 20.07
N HIS A 175 -5.13 -3.42 19.86
CA HIS A 175 -3.78 -2.88 20.05
C HIS A 175 -3.81 -1.57 20.86
N PRO A 176 -4.17 -1.63 22.16
CA PRO A 176 -4.37 -0.43 22.97
C PRO A 176 -3.10 0.39 23.22
N GLU A 177 -1.92 -0.20 23.05
CA GLU A 177 -0.62 0.44 23.18
C GLU A 177 -0.07 0.98 21.84
N ASP A 178 -0.75 0.74 20.72
CA ASP A 178 -0.34 1.29 19.42
C ASP A 178 -0.96 2.67 19.19
N PHE A 179 -0.10 3.69 19.10
CA PHE A 179 -0.54 5.07 18.95
C PHE A 179 -1.26 5.36 17.62
N ARG A 180 -1.04 4.56 16.57
CA ARG A 180 -1.46 4.87 15.20
C ARG A 180 -2.97 4.84 15.05
N GLY A 181 -3.66 3.93 15.73
CA GLY A 181 -5.12 3.86 15.75
C GLY A 181 -5.75 5.12 16.35
N TYR A 182 -5.22 5.58 17.50
CA TYR A 182 -5.64 6.84 18.11
C TYR A 182 -5.34 8.03 17.20
N LEU A 183 -4.14 8.11 16.61
CA LEU A 183 -3.77 9.21 15.72
C LEU A 183 -4.71 9.29 14.52
N ALA A 184 -4.95 8.16 13.84
CA ALA A 184 -5.82 8.11 12.66
C ALA A 184 -7.27 8.47 12.99
N LYS A 185 -7.81 7.93 14.10
CA LYS A 185 -9.15 8.30 14.58
C LYS A 185 -9.24 9.79 14.94
N GLY A 186 -8.22 10.33 15.61
CA GLY A 186 -8.15 11.75 15.96
C GLY A 186 -8.19 12.68 14.75
N ILE A 187 -7.41 12.36 13.69
CA ILE A 187 -7.40 13.12 12.43
C ILE A 187 -8.82 13.17 11.83
N ILE A 188 -9.48 12.02 11.70
CA ILE A 188 -10.80 11.94 11.06
C ILE A 188 -11.87 12.62 11.91
N LEU A 189 -11.82 12.49 13.24
CA LEU A 189 -12.74 13.20 14.12
C LEU A 189 -12.58 14.73 13.97
N LYS A 190 -11.34 15.22 13.86
CA LYS A 190 -11.06 16.64 13.68
C LYS A 190 -11.57 17.15 12.32
N GLU A 191 -11.27 16.44 11.24
CA GLU A 191 -11.75 16.76 9.89
C GLU A 191 -13.28 16.80 9.80
N ASN A 192 -13.97 16.05 10.67
CA ASN A 192 -15.43 16.01 10.77
C ASN A 192 -16.01 16.89 11.91
N GLY A 193 -15.23 17.87 12.42
CA GLY A 193 -15.68 18.88 13.37
C GLY A 193 -15.90 18.39 14.81
N LYS A 194 -15.48 17.17 15.15
CA LYS A 194 -15.57 16.60 16.51
C LYS A 194 -14.31 16.88 17.31
N GLU A 195 -14.00 18.17 17.48
CA GLU A 195 -12.72 18.62 18.07
C GLU A 195 -12.44 18.04 19.46
N GLY A 196 -13.44 17.98 20.35
CA GLY A 196 -13.27 17.45 21.69
C GLY A 196 -13.07 15.93 21.76
N ASP A 197 -13.57 15.17 20.79
CA ASP A 197 -13.26 13.74 20.66
C ASP A 197 -11.85 13.56 20.04
N ALA A 198 -11.51 14.39 19.06
CA ALA A 198 -10.21 14.38 18.40
C ALA A 198 -9.07 14.68 19.38
N GLU A 199 -9.21 15.71 20.22
CA GLU A 199 -8.21 16.08 21.23
C GLU A 199 -7.92 14.92 22.19
N ARG A 200 -8.97 14.22 22.65
CA ARG A 200 -8.81 13.02 23.48
C ARG A 200 -8.00 11.94 22.77
N MET A 201 -8.25 11.72 21.48
CA MET A 201 -7.47 10.77 20.69
C MET A 201 -6.02 11.21 20.50
N PHE A 202 -5.74 12.49 20.26
CA PHE A 202 -4.36 12.98 20.13
C PHE A 202 -3.58 12.87 21.44
N ILE A 203 -4.23 13.08 22.60
CA ILE A 203 -3.61 12.87 23.91
C ILE A 203 -3.21 11.39 24.07
N GLN A 204 -4.11 10.46 23.75
CA GLN A 204 -3.80 9.02 23.81
C GLN A 204 -2.70 8.64 22.81
N ALA A 205 -2.77 9.12 21.57
CA ALA A 205 -1.75 8.91 20.56
C ALA A 205 -0.38 9.40 21.05
N LYS A 206 -0.30 10.59 21.65
CA LYS A 206 0.97 11.13 22.16
C LYS A 206 1.50 10.35 23.36
N PHE A 207 0.61 9.83 24.21
CA PHE A 207 0.98 9.02 25.37
C PHE A 207 1.67 7.71 24.94
N PHE A 208 1.12 7.01 23.95
CA PHE A 208 1.66 5.75 23.46
C PHE A 208 2.74 5.91 22.38
N ALA A 209 2.88 7.11 21.77
CA ALA A 209 3.83 7.33 20.69
C ALA A 209 5.30 7.24 21.18
N PRO A 210 6.18 6.54 20.43
CA PRO A 210 7.62 6.63 20.66
C PRO A 210 8.10 8.06 20.41
N GLU A 211 9.23 8.44 21.01
CA GLU A 211 9.74 9.83 20.98
C GLU A 211 9.85 10.38 19.55
N ALA A 212 10.33 9.56 18.61
CA ALA A 212 10.45 9.91 17.19
C ALA A 212 9.10 10.25 16.51
N ALA A 213 7.98 9.72 17.02
CA ALA A 213 6.64 9.92 16.47
C ALA A 213 5.84 11.04 17.18
N LYS A 214 6.26 11.51 18.36
CA LYS A 214 5.52 12.55 19.10
C LYS A 214 5.39 13.86 18.32
N ALA A 215 6.45 14.27 17.63
CA ALA A 215 6.44 15.46 16.77
C ALA A 215 5.41 15.34 15.63
N LEU A 216 5.20 14.12 15.11
CA LEU A 216 4.18 13.86 14.10
C LEU A 216 2.78 14.05 14.68
N VAL A 217 2.51 13.48 15.87
CA VAL A 217 1.22 13.64 16.57
C VAL A 217 0.90 15.11 16.83
N ASP A 218 1.87 15.88 17.33
CA ASP A 218 1.70 17.30 17.62
C ASP A 218 1.35 18.11 16.36
N ARG A 219 1.96 17.77 15.22
CA ARG A 219 1.66 18.43 13.94
C ARG A 219 0.21 18.23 13.50
N TYR A 220 -0.36 17.05 13.72
CA TYR A 220 -1.77 16.78 13.39
C TYR A 220 -2.73 17.38 14.41
N ALA A 221 -2.36 17.42 15.70
CA ALA A 221 -3.18 18.04 16.73
C ALA A 221 -3.35 19.56 16.50
N GLN A 222 -2.32 20.23 15.97
CA GLN A 222 -2.30 21.69 15.78
C GLN A 222 -2.90 22.18 14.45
N ARG A 223 -3.00 21.32 13.43
CA ARG A 223 -3.55 21.65 12.09
C ARG A 223 -5.05 21.55 12.07
#